data_AF-A0AAV3WFX0-F1
#
_entry.id   AF-A0AAV3WFX0-F1
#
_cell.length_a   1.000
_cell.length_b   1.000
_cell.length_c   1.000
_cell.angle_alpha   90.00
_cell.angle_beta   90.00
_cell.angle_gamma   90.00
#
_symmetry.space_group_name_H-M   'P 1'
#
loop_
_entity.id
_entity.type
_entity.pdbx_description
1 polymer ?
#
loop_
_entity_poly.entity_id
_entity_poly.type
_entity_poly.pdbx_seq_one_letter_code
_entity_poly.pdbx_strand_id
1 'polypeptide(L)'
;MNFLKQSRQFLTALVLILVLTITTACAGPSVATQRPQVPSVGQISTQLQRGNTSAGQKYGDWVVQTAKGLVKDAYVRDNNKLGVVIAPQVKPTEVRDLARSLVQGFHNNFPNQDVSVLVYDPDKHLILTAQYDHQSNQVQYQANS
;
A
#
# COMPACT_ATOMS: atom_id res chain seq x y z
N MET A 1 -22.23 59.59 -32.47
CA MET A 1 -22.46 58.15 -32.74
C MET A 1 -21.08 57.55 -33.05
N ASN A 2 -20.45 56.60 -32.37
CA ASN A 2 -20.89 55.52 -31.49
C ASN A 2 -19.79 55.24 -30.43
N PHE A 3 -20.01 55.64 -29.18
CA PHE A 3 -19.21 55.23 -28.00
C PHE A 3 -19.80 53.98 -27.32
N LEU A 4 -20.42 53.09 -28.11
CA LEU A 4 -21.32 52.04 -27.61
C LEU A 4 -20.79 50.61 -27.76
N LYS A 5 -19.49 50.41 -28.04
CA LYS A 5 -18.91 49.05 -28.18
C LYS A 5 -17.83 48.67 -27.16
N GLN A 6 -17.58 49.51 -26.16
CA GLN A 6 -16.58 49.25 -25.11
C GLN A 6 -17.20 49.10 -23.72
N SER A 7 -18.42 48.55 -23.64
CA SER A 7 -19.13 48.24 -22.39
C SER A 7 -19.32 46.72 -22.18
N ARG A 8 -18.94 45.88 -23.16
CA ARG A 8 -19.20 44.43 -23.15
C ARG A 8 -18.15 43.57 -22.43
N GLN A 9 -17.04 44.12 -21.95
CA GLN A 9 -15.99 43.34 -21.27
C GLN A 9 -15.98 43.42 -19.74
N PHE A 10 -16.82 44.28 -19.13
CA PHE A 10 -16.92 44.37 -17.67
C PHE A 10 -18.05 43.52 -17.05
N LEU A 11 -18.96 42.98 -17.86
CA LEU A 11 -20.10 42.20 -17.37
C LEU A 11 -19.77 40.72 -17.07
N THR A 12 -18.67 40.18 -17.60
CA THR A 12 -18.30 38.77 -17.40
C THR A 12 -17.62 38.49 -16.06
N ALA A 13 -17.07 39.51 -15.38
CA ALA A 13 -16.43 39.34 -14.08
C ALA A 13 -17.41 39.37 -12.89
N LEU A 14 -18.59 39.97 -13.05
CA LEU A 14 -19.54 40.16 -11.95
C LEU A 14 -20.48 38.95 -11.72
N VAL A 15 -20.61 38.06 -12.70
CA VAL A 15 -21.50 36.87 -12.59
C VAL A 15 -20.85 35.72 -11.82
N LEU A 16 -19.51 35.62 -11.82
CA LEU A 16 -18.78 34.53 -11.15
C LEU A 16 -18.75 34.65 -9.61
N ILE A 17 -19.02 35.83 -9.06
CA ILE A 17 -19.04 36.06 -7.60
C ILE A 17 -20.44 35.78 -6.99
N LEU A 18 -21.50 35.78 -7.80
CA LEU A 18 -22.88 35.65 -7.32
C LEU A 18 -23.40 34.20 -7.23
N VAL A 19 -22.59 33.20 -7.56
CA VAL A 19 -23.01 31.77 -7.52
C VAL A 19 -22.56 31.07 -6.21
N LEU A 20 -21.83 31.76 -5.32
CA LEU A 20 -21.32 31.13 -4.08
C LEU A 20 -22.27 31.08 -2.88
N THR A 21 -23.52 31.54 -2.98
CA THR A 21 -24.38 31.70 -1.78
C THR A 21 -25.72 30.98 -1.84
N ILE A 22 -25.77 29.73 -2.33
CA ILE A 22 -27.01 28.93 -2.25
C ILE A 22 -26.72 27.48 -1.81
N THR A 23 -27.07 27.23 -0.55
CA THR A 23 -27.55 25.97 0.08
C THR A 23 -26.60 24.78 0.24
N THR A 24 -26.26 24.48 1.50
CA THR A 24 -26.67 23.21 2.12
C THR A 24 -27.02 23.46 3.60
N ALA A 25 -28.32 23.37 3.92
CA ALA A 25 -28.77 23.19 5.28
C ALA A 25 -28.50 21.73 5.66
N CYS A 26 -27.49 21.46 6.48
CA CYS A 26 -27.38 20.17 7.17
C CYS A 26 -28.38 20.13 8.32
N ALA A 27 -29.66 19.90 7.99
CA ALA A 27 -30.59 19.30 8.94
C ALA A 27 -30.21 17.82 9.07
N GLY A 28 -29.23 17.51 9.91
CA GLY A 28 -28.88 16.15 10.32
C GLY A 28 -29.76 15.70 11.49
N PRO A 29 -30.21 14.43 11.52
CA PRO A 29 -31.14 13.94 12.53
C PRO A 29 -30.50 13.96 13.93
N SER A 30 -31.38 14.02 14.92
CA SER A 30 -31.08 13.83 16.34
C SER A 30 -30.10 12.68 16.56
N VAL A 31 -29.02 12.96 17.29
CA VAL A 31 -28.10 11.95 17.82
C VAL A 31 -28.89 11.12 18.83
N ALA A 32 -29.55 10.06 18.35
CA ALA A 32 -29.87 8.93 19.19
C ALA A 32 -28.53 8.39 19.70
N THR A 33 -28.36 8.40 21.02
CA THR A 33 -27.22 7.76 21.70
C THR A 33 -27.22 6.28 21.32
N GLN A 34 -26.50 5.96 20.24
CA GLN A 34 -26.19 4.58 19.89
C GLN A 34 -25.15 4.13 20.90
N ARG A 35 -25.59 3.27 21.83
CA ARG A 35 -24.71 2.54 22.74
C ARG A 35 -23.51 2.02 21.94
N PRO A 36 -22.27 2.05 22.49
CA PRO A 36 -21.12 1.49 21.80
C PRO A 36 -21.46 0.05 21.43
N GLN A 37 -21.63 -0.20 20.13
CA GLN A 37 -21.69 -1.57 19.64
C GLN A 37 -20.28 -2.11 19.79
N VAL A 38 -20.06 -2.76 20.94
CA VAL A 38 -18.91 -3.65 21.14
C VAL A 38 -18.87 -4.57 19.92
N PRO A 39 -17.77 -4.59 19.15
CA PRO A 39 -17.65 -5.51 18.03
C PRO A 39 -17.94 -6.92 18.52
N SER A 40 -18.80 -7.63 17.80
CA SER A 40 -19.05 -9.05 18.06
C SER A 40 -17.70 -9.78 18.10
N VAL A 41 -17.42 -10.43 19.23
CA VAL A 41 -16.20 -11.22 19.50
C VAL A 41 -16.04 -12.41 18.51
N GLY A 42 -16.97 -12.59 17.57
CA GLY A 42 -16.93 -13.60 16.52
C GLY A 42 -16.37 -13.16 15.16
N GLN A 43 -15.94 -11.90 14.97
CA GLN A 43 -15.37 -11.44 13.68
C GLN A 43 -13.93 -10.91 13.77
N ILE A 44 -13.22 -11.19 14.87
CA ILE A 44 -11.76 -11.13 14.84
C ILE A 44 -11.33 -12.35 14.01
N SER A 45 -11.36 -12.21 12.69
CA SER A 45 -10.63 -13.10 11.79
C SER A 45 -9.25 -13.24 12.40
N THR A 46 -8.89 -14.45 12.85
CA THR A 46 -7.55 -14.80 13.32
C THR A 46 -6.58 -14.84 12.14
N GLN A 47 -6.69 -13.85 11.25
CA GLN A 47 -5.76 -13.59 10.19
C GLN A 47 -4.46 -13.23 10.90
N LEU A 48 -3.53 -14.18 10.90
CA LEU A 48 -2.20 -13.98 11.45
C LEU A 48 -1.68 -12.65 10.92
N GLN A 49 -1.28 -11.77 11.84
CA GLN A 49 -0.78 -10.45 11.47
C GLN A 49 0.38 -10.64 10.48
N ARG A 50 0.19 -10.09 9.28
CA ARG A 50 1.23 -10.06 8.26
C ARG A 50 2.36 -9.16 8.73
N GLY A 51 2.09 -8.07 9.46
CA GLY A 51 3.12 -7.19 10.02
C GLY A 51 3.05 -7.01 11.53
N ASN A 52 4.21 -6.86 12.19
CA ASN A 52 4.28 -6.46 13.61
C ASN A 52 4.18 -4.93 13.82
N THR A 53 4.10 -4.15 12.74
CA THR A 53 3.81 -2.71 12.75
C THR A 53 2.66 -2.42 11.79
N SER A 54 2.00 -1.25 11.95
CA SER A 54 0.94 -0.82 11.03
C SER A 54 1.43 -0.68 9.58
N ALA A 55 2.67 -0.22 9.38
CA ALA A 55 3.26 -0.09 8.04
C ALA A 55 3.60 -1.47 7.45
N GLY A 56 4.18 -2.35 8.25
CA GLY A 56 4.47 -3.73 7.84
C GLY A 56 3.22 -4.53 7.51
N GLN A 57 2.13 -4.32 8.26
CA GLN A 57 0.85 -4.99 8.00
C GLN A 57 0.30 -4.57 6.63
N LYS A 58 0.21 -3.26 6.38
CA LYS A 58 -0.24 -2.71 5.09
C LYS A 58 0.61 -3.19 3.92
N TYR A 59 1.93 -3.21 4.09
CA TYR A 59 2.83 -3.66 3.04
C TYR A 59 2.69 -5.16 2.76
N GLY A 60 2.58 -5.99 3.81
CA GLY A 60 2.33 -7.43 3.66
C GLY A 60 1.02 -7.73 2.94
N ASP A 61 -0.05 -7.01 3.29
CA ASP A 61 -1.34 -7.11 2.59
C ASP A 61 -1.21 -6.68 1.12
N TRP A 62 -0.51 -5.58 0.86
CA TRP A 62 -0.28 -5.06 -0.48
C TRP A 62 0.52 -6.02 -1.37
N VAL A 63 1.57 -6.67 -0.84
CA VAL A 63 2.38 -7.64 -1.58
C VAL A 63 1.51 -8.80 -2.07
N VAL A 64 0.71 -9.40 -1.19
CA VAL A 64 -0.15 -10.54 -1.53
C VAL A 64 -1.20 -10.13 -2.57
N GLN A 65 -1.81 -8.95 -2.41
CA GLN A 65 -2.80 -8.43 -3.35
C GLN A 65 -2.19 -8.14 -4.73
N THR A 66 -1.00 -7.55 -4.76
CA THR A 66 -0.37 -7.05 -5.99
C THR A 66 0.36 -8.14 -6.77
N ALA A 67 0.85 -9.18 -6.10
CA ALA A 67 1.57 -10.28 -6.73
C ALA A 67 0.71 -11.17 -7.63
N LYS A 68 -0.61 -10.91 -7.74
CA LYS A 68 -1.56 -11.61 -8.64
C LYS A 68 -1.44 -13.14 -8.59
N GLY A 69 -1.24 -13.68 -7.39
CA GLY A 69 -1.14 -15.12 -7.15
C GLY A 69 0.26 -15.73 -7.28
N LEU A 70 1.31 -14.95 -7.59
CA LEU A 70 2.70 -15.42 -7.52
C LEU A 70 3.20 -15.55 -6.08
N VAL A 71 2.64 -14.74 -5.18
CA VAL A 71 2.88 -14.80 -3.73
C VAL A 71 1.62 -15.30 -3.05
N LYS A 72 1.75 -16.41 -2.32
CA LYS A 72 0.66 -16.99 -1.53
C LYS A 72 0.49 -16.28 -0.20
N ASP A 73 1.62 -15.97 0.45
CA ASP A 73 1.63 -15.24 1.72
C ASP A 73 2.84 -14.31 1.81
N ALA A 74 2.66 -13.21 2.51
CA ALA A 74 3.73 -12.28 2.87
C ALA A 74 3.63 -11.89 4.35
N TYR A 75 4.80 -11.71 4.97
CA TYR A 75 4.95 -11.30 6.36
C TYR A 75 6.08 -10.27 6.47
N VAL A 76 5.82 -9.15 7.12
CA VAL A 76 6.82 -8.11 7.39
C VAL A 76 7.17 -8.10 8.88
N ARG A 77 8.46 -8.06 9.20
CA ARG A 77 8.97 -7.89 10.55
C ARG A 77 9.89 -6.69 10.60
N ASP A 78 9.70 -5.88 11.64
CA ASP A 78 10.56 -4.76 12.04
C ASP A 78 10.75 -3.71 10.93
N ASN A 79 9.86 -3.71 9.93
CA ASN A 79 9.93 -2.85 8.76
C ASN A 79 11.19 -3.03 7.90
N ASN A 80 11.97 -4.09 8.10
CA ASN A 80 13.20 -4.36 7.34
C ASN A 80 13.36 -5.81 6.87
N LYS A 81 12.46 -6.72 7.27
CA LYS A 81 12.44 -8.11 6.81
C LYS A 81 11.07 -8.46 6.24
N LEU A 82 11.06 -8.92 4.99
CA LEU A 82 9.87 -9.42 4.30
C LEU A 82 10.05 -10.91 4.02
N GLY A 83 9.26 -11.75 4.68
CA GLY A 83 9.11 -13.16 4.34
C GLY A 83 8.00 -13.34 3.30
N VAL A 84 8.28 -14.08 2.23
CA VAL A 84 7.36 -14.32 1.12
C VAL A 84 7.28 -15.81 0.83
N VAL A 85 6.08 -16.37 0.83
CA VAL A 85 5.81 -17.74 0.37
C VAL A 85 5.34 -17.66 -1.07
N ILE A 86 6.11 -18.23 -2.00
CA ILE A 86 5.74 -18.24 -3.42
C ILE A 86 4.69 -19.30 -3.69
N ALA A 87 3.92 -19.09 -4.75
CA ALA A 87 2.96 -20.07 -5.21
C ALA A 87 3.65 -21.17 -6.05
N PRO A 88 3.10 -22.40 -6.10
CA PRO A 88 3.75 -23.55 -6.76
C PRO A 88 4.08 -23.37 -8.24
N GLN A 89 3.40 -22.45 -8.92
CA GLN A 89 3.60 -22.17 -10.34
C GLN A 89 4.81 -21.28 -10.64
N VAL A 90 5.43 -20.67 -9.62
CA VAL A 90 6.64 -19.85 -9.81
C VAL A 90 7.82 -20.78 -10.12
N LYS A 91 8.45 -20.59 -11.28
CA LYS A 91 9.57 -21.45 -11.69
C LYS A 91 10.82 -21.10 -10.89
N PRO A 92 11.71 -22.07 -10.57
CA PRO A 92 12.98 -21.79 -9.90
C PRO A 92 13.83 -20.70 -10.59
N THR A 93 13.79 -20.66 -11.93
CA THR A 93 14.48 -19.64 -12.72
C THR A 93 13.94 -18.22 -12.54
N GLU A 94 12.68 -18.08 -12.13
CA GLU A 94 11.99 -16.79 -11.96
C GLU A 94 12.11 -16.26 -10.52
N VAL A 95 12.44 -17.12 -9.56
CA VAL A 95 12.54 -16.76 -8.13
C VAL A 95 13.49 -15.60 -7.91
N ARG A 96 14.63 -15.58 -8.60
CA ARG A 96 15.63 -14.51 -8.45
C ARG A 96 15.12 -13.15 -8.93
N ASP A 97 14.43 -13.12 -10.06
CA ASP A 97 13.89 -11.86 -10.60
C ASP A 97 12.69 -11.38 -9.75
N LEU A 98 11.83 -12.30 -9.29
CA LEU A 98 10.79 -11.99 -8.33
C LEU A 98 11.36 -11.38 -7.04
N ALA A 99 12.39 -12.01 -6.47
CA ALA A 99 13.05 -11.53 -5.25
C ALA A 99 13.68 -10.15 -5.45
N ARG A 100 14.28 -9.88 -6.62
CA ARG A 100 14.80 -8.56 -6.99
C ARG A 100 13.70 -7.50 -7.00
N SER A 101 12.58 -7.76 -7.67
CA SER A 101 11.46 -6.81 -7.71
C SER A 101 10.87 -6.56 -6.32
N LEU A 102 10.74 -7.61 -5.51
CA LEU A 102 10.24 -7.50 -4.15
C LEU A 102 11.17 -6.67 -3.26
N VAL A 103 12.49 -6.93 -3.28
CA VAL A 103 13.42 -6.20 -2.40
C VAL A 103 13.54 -4.73 -2.80
N GLN A 104 13.49 -4.42 -4.10
CA GLN A 104 13.45 -3.04 -4.59
C GLN A 104 12.17 -2.32 -4.15
N GLY A 105 11.01 -2.97 -4.32
CA GLY A 105 9.74 -2.41 -3.85
C GLY A 105 9.70 -2.24 -2.33
N PHE A 106 10.35 -3.15 -1.59
CA PHE A 106 10.39 -3.11 -0.13
C PHE A 106 11.29 -1.97 0.36
N HIS A 107 12.45 -1.77 -0.27
CA HIS A 107 13.31 -0.61 -0.01
C HIS A 107 12.59 0.70 -0.26
N ASN A 108 11.84 0.81 -1.37
CA ASN A 108 11.08 2.02 -1.68
C ASN A 108 10.03 2.36 -0.61
N ASN A 109 9.41 1.34 0.00
CA ASN A 109 8.42 1.54 1.06
C ASN A 109 9.06 1.80 2.43
N PHE A 110 10.28 1.32 2.64
CA PHE A 110 11.02 1.44 3.89
C PHE A 110 12.46 1.95 3.63
N PRO A 111 12.60 3.23 3.25
CA PRO A 111 13.87 3.80 2.80
C PRO A 111 14.85 4.03 3.96
N ASN A 112 16.09 4.40 3.62
CA ASN A 112 17.16 4.78 4.56
C ASN A 112 17.66 3.67 5.48
N GLN A 113 17.49 2.42 5.08
CA GLN A 113 17.95 1.25 5.83
C GLN A 113 18.15 0.05 4.90
N ASP A 114 18.91 -0.92 5.39
CA ASP A 114 19.02 -2.22 4.74
C ASP A 114 17.70 -2.97 4.88
N VAL A 115 17.31 -3.65 3.81
CA VAL A 115 16.10 -4.48 3.81
C VAL A 115 16.38 -5.86 3.23
N SER A 116 15.68 -6.86 3.74
CA SER A 116 15.84 -8.25 3.32
C SER A 116 14.51 -8.86 2.92
N VAL A 117 14.51 -9.57 1.80
CA VAL A 117 13.41 -10.42 1.34
C VAL A 117 13.84 -11.88 1.45
N LEU A 118 13.13 -12.65 2.25
CA LEU A 118 13.30 -14.08 2.45
C LEU A 118 12.21 -14.78 1.65
N VAL A 119 12.61 -15.54 0.63
CA VAL A 119 11.70 -16.24 -0.27
C VAL A 119 11.63 -17.71 0.13
N TYR A 120 10.43 -18.16 0.41
CA TYR A 120 10.11 -19.52 0.79
C TYR A 120 9.34 -20.23 -0.31
N ASP A 121 9.59 -21.52 -0.50
CA ASP A 121 8.77 -22.39 -1.34
C ASP A 121 7.37 -22.63 -0.73
N PRO A 122 6.44 -23.30 -1.44
CA PRO A 122 5.11 -23.61 -0.91
C PRO A 122 5.10 -24.43 0.39
N ASP A 123 6.15 -25.21 0.63
CA ASP A 123 6.36 -26.05 1.82
C ASP A 123 7.06 -25.30 2.97
N LYS A 124 7.37 -24.01 2.76
CA LYS A 124 8.01 -23.07 3.68
C LYS A 124 9.49 -23.32 3.94
N HIS A 125 10.20 -23.92 2.98
CA HIS A 125 11.66 -23.93 2.99
C HIS A 125 12.20 -22.62 2.43
N LEU A 126 13.17 -22.02 3.11
CA LEU A 126 13.85 -20.81 2.62
C LEU A 126 14.74 -21.18 1.44
N ILE A 127 14.42 -20.67 0.25
CA ILE A 127 15.13 -21.00 -1.00
C ILE A 127 16.06 -19.87 -1.47
N LEU A 128 15.74 -18.63 -1.13
CA LEU A 128 16.53 -17.47 -1.54
C LEU A 128 16.35 -16.32 -0.54
N THR A 129 17.46 -15.68 -0.18
CA THR A 129 17.43 -14.38 0.49
C THR A 129 17.99 -13.33 -0.47
N ALA A 130 17.21 -12.27 -0.72
CA ALA A 130 17.66 -11.07 -1.41
C ALA A 130 17.79 -9.92 -0.40
N GLN A 131 18.95 -9.30 -0.32
CA GLN A 131 19.22 -8.19 0.60
C GLN A 131 19.58 -6.95 -0.20
N TYR A 132 18.93 -5.83 0.09
CA TYR A 132 19.31 -4.52 -0.41
C TYR A 132 20.18 -3.84 0.64
N ASP A 133 21.40 -3.50 0.24
CA ASP A 133 22.35 -2.73 1.04
C ASP A 133 22.16 -1.23 0.73
N HIS A 134 21.78 -0.45 1.74
CA HIS A 134 21.50 0.97 1.60
C HIS A 134 22.77 1.79 1.34
N GLN A 135 23.93 1.34 1.82
CA GLN A 135 25.19 2.08 1.64
C GLN A 135 25.71 1.94 0.21
N SER A 136 25.67 0.74 -0.35
CA SER A 136 26.15 0.46 -1.70
C SER A 136 25.09 0.56 -2.78
N ASN A 137 23.80 0.64 -2.42
CA ASN A 137 22.64 0.58 -3.33
C ASN A 137 22.63 -0.70 -4.20
N GLN A 138 23.08 -1.82 -3.63
CA GLN A 138 23.18 -3.09 -4.36
C GLN A 138 22.28 -4.16 -3.75
N VAL A 139 21.81 -5.07 -4.61
CA VAL A 139 21.09 -6.27 -4.19
C VAL A 139 22.03 -7.45 -4.17
N GLN A 140 22.19 -8.05 -2.99
CA GLN A 140 22.96 -9.27 -2.76
C GLN A 140 22.02 -10.46 -2.65
N TYR A 141 22.48 -11.63 -3.07
CA TYR A 141 21.68 -12.85 -3.09
C TYR A 141 22.40 -13.96 -2.32
N GLN A 142 21.67 -14.65 -1.46
CA GLN A 142 22.13 -15.84 -0.75
C GLN A 142 21.15 -16.96 -1.07
N ALA A 143 21.60 -17.93 -1.87
CA ALA A 143 20.82 -19.12 -2.15
C ALA A 143 21.03 -20.11 -1.00
N ASN A 144 19.94 -20.58 -0.41
CA ASN A 144 19.99 -21.64 0.58
C ASN A 144 19.70 -22.94 -0.16
N SER A 145 20.71 -23.82 -0.20
CA SER A 145 20.68 -25.12 -0.89
C SER A 145 20.15 -26.21 0.03
#